data_AF-A0A7K0Z7V6-F1
#
_entry.id   AF-A0A7K0Z7V6-F1
#
_cell.length_a   1.000
_cell.length_b   1.000
_cell.length_c   1.000
_cell.angle_alpha   90.00
_cell.angle_beta   90.00
_cell.angle_gamma   90.00
#
_symmetry.space_group_name_H-M   'P 1'
#
loop_
_entity.id
_entity.type
_entity.pdbx_description
1 polymer ?
#
loop_
_entity_poly.entity_id
_entity_poly.type
_entity_poly.pdbx_seq_one_letter_code
_entity_poly.pdbx_strand_id
1 'polypeptide(L)'
;GFVSSFVPTYARSADQGAISVFPEALDPKLLFSIWQGDLGLNSGKPQSVYRIDTSNMKQIALSSLKPGEFLKFSEGTITFEGVVPWVNLQIVSDPGKSYSLIGGIVAILGLLASLFTRRRRIWIRVNDGKVEVAGLAKNNAPGLEAEMAEFIMKLRGN
;
A
#
# COMPACT_ATOMS: atom_id res chain seq x y z
N GLY A 1 -0.99 33.06 -21.96
CA GLY A 1 -1.27 31.86 -21.15
C GLY A 1 -2.73 31.82 -20.76
N PHE A 2 -3.21 30.73 -20.18
CA PHE A 2 -4.57 30.66 -19.64
C PHE A 2 -4.59 29.91 -18.32
N VAL A 3 -5.55 30.24 -17.46
CA VAL A 3 -5.88 29.47 -16.25
C VAL A 3 -7.27 28.92 -16.45
N SER A 4 -7.45 27.63 -16.23
CA SER A 4 -8.76 26.97 -16.35
C SER A 4 -9.10 26.14 -15.12
N SER A 5 -10.39 26.07 -14.81
CA SER A 5 -10.96 25.17 -13.83
C SER A 5 -12.11 24.39 -14.47
N PHE A 6 -12.13 23.08 -14.24
CA PHE A 6 -13.18 22.21 -14.73
C PHE A 6 -14.13 21.86 -13.59
N VAL A 7 -15.44 22.02 -13.82
CA VAL A 7 -16.50 21.69 -12.87
C VAL A 7 -17.48 20.70 -13.52
N PRO A 8 -17.46 19.41 -13.10
CA PRO A 8 -18.31 18.36 -13.67
C PRO A 8 -19.81 18.65 -13.61
N THR A 9 -20.31 19.13 -12.47
CA THR A 9 -21.71 19.53 -12.29
C THR A 9 -21.76 20.94 -11.75
N TYR A 10 -21.82 21.92 -12.66
CA TYR A 10 -21.75 23.33 -12.34
C TYR A 10 -22.89 23.80 -11.41
N ALA A 11 -22.50 24.48 -10.33
CA ALA A 11 -23.38 25.38 -9.60
C ALA A 11 -22.61 26.66 -9.23
N ARG A 12 -23.35 27.71 -8.84
CA ARG A 12 -22.76 28.96 -8.36
C ARG A 12 -23.09 29.16 -6.89
N SER A 13 -22.05 29.20 -6.06
CA SER A 13 -22.15 29.53 -4.64
C SER A 13 -21.94 31.03 -4.43
N ALA A 14 -22.57 31.58 -3.39
CA ALA A 14 -22.48 33.00 -3.06
C ALA A 14 -21.08 33.42 -2.56
N ASP A 15 -20.36 32.49 -1.94
CA ASP A 15 -19.06 32.70 -1.30
C ASP A 15 -17.86 32.25 -2.17
N GLN A 16 -18.01 31.14 -2.90
CA GLN A 16 -16.91 30.46 -3.60
C GLN A 16 -16.96 30.58 -5.13
N GLY A 17 -17.98 31.24 -5.68
CA GLY A 17 -18.14 31.33 -7.13
C GLY A 17 -18.58 30.00 -7.75
N ALA A 18 -17.85 29.50 -8.75
CA ALA A 18 -18.20 28.27 -9.44
C ALA A 18 -17.74 27.02 -8.66
N ILE A 19 -18.66 26.11 -8.39
CA ILE A 19 -18.40 24.85 -7.67
C ILE A 19 -18.95 23.65 -8.44
N SER A 20 -18.44 22.46 -8.13
CA SER A 20 -19.05 21.19 -8.56
C SER A 20 -19.87 20.59 -7.42
N VAL A 21 -21.19 20.44 -7.61
CA VAL A 21 -22.08 19.88 -6.58
C VAL A 21 -22.23 18.36 -6.64
N PHE A 22 -21.76 17.74 -7.72
CA PHE A 22 -21.79 16.31 -7.92
C PHE A 22 -20.55 15.86 -8.72
N PRO A 23 -20.00 14.65 -8.49
CA PRO A 23 -18.76 14.21 -9.15
C PRO A 23 -18.96 13.79 -10.61
N GLU A 24 -20.15 13.35 -10.99
CA GLU A 24 -20.47 13.02 -12.39
C GLU A 24 -20.56 14.29 -13.24
N ALA A 25 -20.32 14.17 -14.55
CA ALA A 25 -20.33 15.28 -15.50
C ALA A 25 -21.76 15.61 -15.99
N LEU A 26 -22.65 16.06 -15.09
CA LEU A 26 -24.07 16.33 -15.41
C LEU A 26 -24.31 17.72 -16.03
N ASP A 27 -23.56 18.74 -15.62
CA ASP A 27 -23.50 20.06 -16.26
C ASP A 27 -22.03 20.51 -16.34
N PRO A 28 -21.23 19.85 -17.21
CA PRO A 28 -19.79 20.08 -17.29
C PRO A 28 -19.50 21.46 -17.84
N LYS A 29 -18.71 22.25 -17.10
CA LYS A 29 -18.20 23.54 -17.60
C LYS A 29 -16.70 23.65 -17.43
N LEU A 30 -16.06 24.20 -18.46
CA LEU A 30 -14.68 24.64 -18.43
C LEU A 30 -14.67 26.15 -18.23
N LEU A 31 -14.34 26.62 -17.03
CA LEU A 31 -14.13 28.03 -16.76
C LEU A 31 -12.69 28.38 -17.06
N PHE A 32 -12.44 29.51 -17.70
CA PHE A 32 -11.07 29.93 -17.96
C PHE A 32 -10.91 31.44 -18.06
N SER A 33 -9.68 31.87 -17.81
CA SER A 33 -9.20 33.22 -18.02
C SER A 33 -8.02 33.19 -18.96
N ILE A 34 -8.04 34.03 -19.99
CA ILE A 34 -6.96 34.16 -20.96
C ILE A 34 -6.16 35.40 -20.62
N TRP A 35 -4.84 35.25 -20.57
CA TRP A 35 -3.88 36.28 -20.19
C TRP A 35 -2.84 36.48 -21.28
N GLN A 36 -2.60 37.75 -21.62
CA GLN A 36 -1.64 38.19 -22.62
C GLN A 36 -0.50 38.96 -21.95
N GLY A 37 0.73 38.64 -22.32
CA GLY A 37 1.94 39.25 -21.76
C GLY A 37 3.10 38.27 -21.75
N ASP A 38 4.20 38.68 -21.12
CA ASP A 38 5.37 37.82 -20.91
C ASP A 38 5.10 36.81 -19.79
N LEU A 39 5.39 35.54 -20.07
CA LEU A 39 5.30 34.43 -19.10
C LEU A 39 6.57 34.30 -18.24
N GLY A 40 7.61 35.09 -18.53
CA GLY A 40 8.88 35.06 -17.78
C GLY A 40 9.71 33.79 -18.02
N LEU A 41 9.35 32.96 -19.01
CA LEU A 41 10.02 31.69 -19.31
C LEU A 41 11.48 31.87 -19.75
N ASN A 42 11.82 33.04 -20.29
CA ASN A 42 13.17 33.38 -20.75
C ASN A 42 14.05 34.02 -19.67
N SER A 43 13.53 34.22 -18.45
CA SER A 43 14.22 34.98 -17.39
C SER A 43 15.29 34.19 -16.63
N GLY A 44 15.45 32.89 -16.92
CA GLY A 44 16.36 31.99 -16.19
C GLY A 44 15.92 31.65 -14.77
N LYS A 45 14.80 32.21 -14.29
CA LYS A 45 14.19 31.87 -12.99
C LYS A 45 13.30 30.64 -13.15
N PRO A 46 13.49 29.56 -12.36
CA PRO A 46 12.58 28.42 -12.34
C PRO A 46 11.14 28.85 -12.04
N GLN A 47 10.18 28.35 -12.82
CA GLN A 47 8.76 28.66 -12.66
C GLN A 47 7.95 27.36 -12.58
N SER A 48 6.78 27.41 -11.93
CA SER A 48 5.89 26.25 -11.83
C SER A 48 5.20 25.99 -13.17
N VAL A 49 5.17 24.73 -13.61
CA VAL A 49 4.37 24.31 -14.77
C VAL A 49 2.87 24.27 -14.47
N TYR A 50 2.49 24.25 -13.19
CA TYR A 50 1.10 24.17 -12.72
C TYR A 50 0.52 25.52 -12.33
N ARG A 51 1.32 26.59 -12.34
CA ARG A 51 0.87 27.92 -11.91
C ARG A 51 1.47 29.00 -12.80
N ILE A 52 0.62 29.84 -13.34
CA ILE A 52 1.01 31.03 -14.10
C ILE A 52 1.09 32.24 -13.17
N ASP A 53 2.14 33.04 -13.31
CA ASP A 53 2.24 34.37 -12.68
C ASP A 53 1.60 35.40 -13.61
N THR A 54 0.46 35.96 -13.18
CA THR A 54 -0.31 36.93 -13.95
C THR A 54 -0.04 38.38 -13.56
N SER A 55 0.91 38.64 -12.66
CA SER A 55 1.12 39.97 -12.05
C SER A 55 1.44 41.08 -13.08
N ASN A 56 2.14 40.74 -14.16
CA ASN A 56 2.50 41.65 -15.25
C ASN A 56 1.79 41.32 -16.58
N MET A 57 0.68 40.57 -16.52
CA MET A 57 -0.08 40.16 -17.70
C MET A 57 -1.44 40.86 -17.73
N LYS A 58 -1.96 41.10 -18.94
CA LYS A 58 -3.29 41.64 -19.16
C LYS A 58 -4.29 40.49 -19.33
N GLN A 59 -5.38 40.51 -18.57
CA GLN A 59 -6.50 39.60 -18.82
C GLN A 59 -7.27 40.07 -20.06
N ILE A 60 -7.41 39.19 -21.05
CA ILE A 60 -8.05 39.51 -22.34
C ILE A 60 -9.37 38.77 -22.55
N ALA A 61 -9.60 37.66 -21.84
CA ALA A 61 -10.90 37.00 -21.82
C ALA A 61 -11.15 36.34 -20.46
N LEU A 62 -12.43 36.33 -20.07
CA LEU A 62 -12.94 35.58 -18.93
C LEU A 62 -14.28 34.98 -19.36
N SER A 63 -14.34 33.66 -19.46
CA SER A 63 -15.55 32.98 -19.94
C SER A 63 -15.64 31.56 -19.42
N SER A 64 -16.73 30.90 -19.76
CA SER A 64 -16.93 29.46 -19.56
C SER A 64 -17.44 28.83 -20.84
N LEU A 65 -17.01 27.60 -21.11
CA LEU A 65 -17.49 26.79 -22.22
C LEU A 65 -18.14 25.51 -21.70
N LYS A 66 -19.18 25.06 -22.39
CA LYS A 66 -19.71 23.69 -22.32
C LYS A 66 -19.00 22.79 -23.34
N PRO A 67 -19.07 21.46 -23.20
CA PRO A 67 -18.58 20.54 -24.23
C PRO A 67 -19.14 20.88 -25.61
N GLY A 68 -18.26 20.90 -26.62
CA GLY A 68 -18.55 21.29 -27.99
C GLY A 68 -18.49 22.80 -28.27
N GLU A 69 -18.41 23.65 -27.25
CA GLU A 69 -18.34 25.10 -27.45
C GLU A 69 -16.90 25.58 -27.67
N PHE A 70 -16.77 26.74 -28.32
CA PHE A 70 -15.50 27.41 -28.53
C PHE A 70 -15.61 28.92 -28.28
N LEU A 71 -14.49 29.53 -27.91
CA LEU A 71 -14.33 30.97 -27.81
C LEU A 71 -13.20 31.43 -28.73
N LYS A 72 -13.50 32.38 -29.62
CA LYS A 72 -12.49 33.10 -30.40
C LYS A 72 -12.05 34.36 -29.64
N PHE A 73 -10.76 34.61 -29.61
CA PHE A 73 -10.14 35.78 -29.03
C PHE A 73 -9.03 36.30 -29.96
N SER A 74 -8.43 37.45 -29.65
CA SER A 74 -7.54 38.17 -30.57
C SER A 74 -6.34 37.35 -31.06
N GLU A 75 -5.84 36.42 -30.26
CA GLU A 75 -4.64 35.63 -30.54
C GLU A 75 -4.95 34.16 -30.89
N GLY A 76 -6.22 33.73 -30.91
CA GLY A 76 -6.55 32.34 -31.19
C GLY A 76 -7.98 31.90 -30.87
N THR A 77 -8.15 30.59 -30.73
CA THR A 77 -9.43 29.96 -30.37
C THR A 77 -9.19 28.89 -29.31
N ILE A 78 -10.04 28.84 -28.28
CA ILE A 78 -10.09 27.75 -27.31
C ILE A 78 -11.39 26.99 -27.56
N THR A 79 -11.29 25.66 -27.68
CA THR A 79 -12.42 24.75 -27.86
C THR A 79 -12.45 23.78 -26.69
N PHE A 80 -13.63 23.57 -26.10
CA PHE A 80 -13.81 22.50 -25.13
C PHE A 80 -14.44 21.30 -25.83
N GLU A 81 -13.63 20.36 -26.30
CA GLU A 81 -14.11 19.25 -27.13
C GLU A 81 -15.08 18.32 -26.39
N GLY A 82 -14.74 17.94 -25.15
CA GLY A 82 -15.56 17.05 -24.35
C GLY A 82 -14.84 16.53 -23.11
N VAL A 83 -15.50 15.63 -22.40
CA VAL A 83 -14.98 14.96 -21.21
C VAL A 83 -15.14 13.46 -21.40
N VAL A 84 -14.02 12.74 -21.37
CA VAL A 84 -14.01 11.28 -21.44
C VAL A 84 -13.64 10.74 -20.06
N PRO A 85 -14.52 9.97 -19.39
CA PRO A 85 -14.18 9.33 -18.14
C PRO A 85 -13.10 8.28 -18.40
N TRP A 86 -12.06 8.28 -17.57
CA TRP A 86 -10.98 7.29 -17.64
C TRP A 86 -10.73 6.72 -16.26
N VAL A 87 -10.28 5.46 -16.21
CA VAL A 87 -9.91 4.78 -14.97
C VAL A 87 -8.57 4.07 -15.15
N ASN A 88 -7.69 4.16 -14.15
CA ASN A 88 -6.47 3.37 -14.09
C ASN A 88 -6.73 2.15 -13.20
N LEU A 89 -6.78 0.96 -13.78
CA LEU A 89 -6.92 -0.27 -13.01
C LEU A 89 -5.54 -0.90 -12.83
N GLN A 90 -5.02 -0.86 -11.61
CA GLN A 90 -3.79 -1.57 -11.25
C GLN A 90 -4.15 -2.87 -10.56
N ILE A 91 -3.86 -3.99 -11.22
CA ILE A 91 -4.07 -5.33 -10.67
C ILE A 91 -2.72 -5.82 -10.16
N VAL A 92 -2.58 -5.92 -8.84
CA VAL A 92 -1.37 -6.46 -8.20
C VAL A 92 -1.66 -7.90 -7.78
N SER A 93 -0.94 -8.86 -8.38
CA SER A 93 -0.95 -10.27 -7.98
C SER A 93 0.31 -10.57 -7.17
N ASP A 94 0.13 -11.01 -5.92
CA ASP A 94 1.23 -11.42 -5.03
C ASP A 94 1.15 -12.93 -4.76
N PRO A 95 1.74 -13.76 -5.64
CA PRO A 95 1.74 -15.22 -5.49
C PRO A 95 2.61 -15.68 -4.31
N GLY A 96 3.47 -14.81 -3.76
CA GLY A 96 4.39 -15.13 -2.66
C GLY A 96 3.70 -15.28 -1.31
N LYS A 97 2.53 -14.64 -1.12
CA LYS A 97 1.80 -14.65 0.17
C LYS A 97 1.53 -16.05 0.71
N SER A 98 1.08 -16.97 -0.14
CA SER A 98 0.79 -18.35 0.28
C SER A 98 2.05 -19.11 0.69
N TYR A 99 3.15 -18.91 -0.03
CA TYR A 99 4.44 -19.54 0.30
C TYR A 99 5.02 -18.99 1.61
N SER A 100 4.92 -17.68 1.83
CA SER A 100 5.36 -17.03 3.08
C SER A 100 4.58 -17.54 4.30
N LEU A 101 3.26 -17.77 4.15
CA LEU A 101 2.43 -18.34 5.21
C LEU A 101 2.89 -19.76 5.57
N ILE A 102 3.09 -20.63 4.57
CA ILE A 102 3.57 -22.00 4.79
C ILE A 102 4.95 -21.98 5.44
N GLY A 103 5.85 -21.12 4.97
CA GLY A 103 7.19 -20.96 5.57
C GLY A 103 7.12 -20.55 7.04
N GLY A 104 6.24 -19.60 7.39
CA GLY A 104 6.01 -19.18 8.77
C GLY A 104 5.50 -20.32 9.66
N ILE A 105 4.53 -21.11 9.17
CA ILE A 105 4.00 -22.28 9.89
C ILE A 105 5.13 -23.29 10.14
N VAL A 106 5.91 -23.63 9.12
CA VAL A 106 7.03 -24.58 9.24
C VAL A 106 8.08 -24.08 10.24
N ALA A 107 8.41 -22.78 10.22
CA ALA A 107 9.36 -22.20 11.16
C ALA A 107 8.86 -22.29 12.62
N ILE A 108 7.59 -21.98 12.86
CA ILE A 108 6.98 -22.11 14.21
C ILE A 108 6.99 -23.57 14.66
N LEU A 109 6.61 -24.51 13.80
CA LEU A 109 6.62 -25.94 14.13
C LEU A 109 8.04 -26.44 14.42
N GLY A 110 9.03 -26.03 13.64
CA GLY A 110 10.44 -26.36 13.87
C GLY A 110 10.95 -25.80 15.21
N LEU A 111 10.57 -24.56 15.53
CA LEU A 111 10.90 -23.94 16.81
C LEU A 111 10.27 -24.72 17.98
N LEU A 112 8.97 -25.01 17.92
CA LEU A 112 8.28 -25.80 18.94
C LEU A 112 8.92 -27.18 19.10
N ALA A 113 9.19 -27.87 18.00
CA ALA A 113 9.88 -29.16 18.03
C ALA A 113 11.25 -29.04 18.71
N SER A 114 12.04 -28.00 18.42
CA SER A 114 13.34 -27.79 19.06
C SER A 114 13.26 -27.54 20.56
N LEU A 115 12.23 -26.82 21.02
CA LEU A 115 12.04 -26.47 22.43
C LEU A 115 11.50 -27.64 23.25
N PHE A 116 10.57 -28.42 22.66
CA PHE A 116 9.91 -29.53 23.34
C PHE A 116 10.65 -30.88 23.19
N THR A 117 11.59 -31.01 22.26
CA THR A 117 12.42 -32.23 22.15
C THR A 117 13.40 -32.30 23.31
N ARG A 118 13.07 -33.13 24.31
CA ARG A 118 13.93 -33.37 25.47
C ARG A 118 15.07 -34.31 25.10
N ARG A 119 16.31 -33.80 25.04
CA ARG A 119 17.50 -34.64 24.90
C ARG A 119 17.82 -35.32 26.22
N ARG A 120 17.63 -36.64 26.30
CA ARG A 120 17.98 -37.48 27.47
C ARG A 120 19.16 -38.37 27.13
N ARG A 121 20.02 -38.62 28.11
CA ARG A 121 21.07 -39.65 28.02
C ARG A 121 20.80 -40.70 29.07
N ILE A 122 20.79 -41.96 28.63
CA ILE A 122 20.59 -43.12 29.49
C ILE A 122 21.85 -43.98 29.35
N TRP A 123 22.43 -44.37 30.48
CA TRP A 123 23.54 -45.32 30.55
C TRP A 123 23.05 -46.59 31.22
N ILE A 124 23.44 -47.72 30.65
CA ILE A 124 23.12 -49.05 31.16
C ILE A 124 24.44 -49.79 31.34
N ARG A 125 24.66 -50.36 32.52
CA ARG A 125 25.80 -51.22 32.83
C ARG A 125 25.30 -52.57 33.31
N VAL A 126 25.90 -53.64 32.83
CA VAL A 126 25.57 -55.02 33.23
C VAL A 126 26.82 -55.67 33.79
N ASN A 127 26.79 -56.11 35.04
CA ASN A 127 27.89 -56.80 35.73
C ASN A 127 27.33 -57.93 36.61
N ASP A 128 27.90 -59.13 36.52
CA ASP A 128 27.60 -60.29 37.39
C ASP A 128 26.10 -60.50 37.70
N GLY A 129 25.27 -60.48 36.65
CA GLY A 129 23.81 -60.69 36.76
C GLY A 129 23.02 -59.47 37.31
N LYS A 130 23.68 -58.34 37.56
CA LYS A 130 23.04 -57.07 37.96
C LYS A 130 23.04 -56.07 36.80
N VAL A 131 21.92 -55.38 36.64
CA VAL A 131 21.74 -54.30 35.67
C VAL A 131 21.61 -52.97 36.41
N GLU A 132 22.54 -52.05 36.17
CA GLU A 132 22.53 -50.68 36.67
C GLU A 132 22.08 -49.75 35.55
N VAL A 133 21.08 -48.90 35.83
CA VAL A 133 20.54 -47.94 34.87
C VAL A 133 20.65 -46.53 35.48
N ALA A 134 21.27 -45.61 34.75
CA ALA A 134 21.39 -44.21 35.14
C ALA A 134 20.84 -43.31 34.01
N GLY A 135 20.03 -42.32 34.37
CA GLY A 135 19.49 -41.33 33.44
C GLY A 135 19.96 -39.91 33.81
N LEU A 136 20.34 -39.13 32.81
CA LEU A 136 20.60 -37.69 32.96
C LEU A 136 19.75 -36.91 31.96
N ALA A 137 18.94 -35.99 32.48
CA ALA A 137 18.25 -34.97 31.69
C ALA A 137 18.93 -33.62 31.90
N LYS A 138 19.08 -32.86 30.81
CA LYS A 138 19.55 -31.48 30.89
C LYS A 138 18.53 -30.64 31.68
N ASN A 139 18.99 -29.83 32.63
CA ASN A 139 18.18 -28.98 33.51
C ASN A 139 17.16 -29.71 34.40
N ASN A 140 17.41 -30.98 34.76
CA ASN A 140 16.56 -31.76 35.66
C ASN A 140 15.06 -31.75 35.27
N ALA A 141 14.79 -31.97 33.98
CA ALA A 141 13.45 -31.88 33.42
C ALA A 141 12.43 -32.76 34.18
N PRO A 142 11.25 -32.21 34.55
CA PRO A 142 10.25 -32.94 35.33
C PRO A 142 9.75 -34.17 34.56
N GLY A 143 9.65 -35.30 35.24
CA GLY A 143 9.19 -36.58 34.68
C GLY A 143 10.30 -37.55 34.25
N LEU A 144 11.58 -37.24 34.45
CA LEU A 144 12.66 -38.21 34.23
C LEU A 144 12.51 -39.43 35.15
N GLU A 145 12.20 -39.23 36.43
CA GLU A 145 12.07 -40.32 37.41
C GLU A 145 10.94 -41.30 37.03
N ALA A 146 9.77 -40.78 36.63
CA ALA A 146 8.64 -41.59 36.20
C ALA A 146 8.98 -42.41 34.94
N GLU A 147 9.63 -41.80 33.95
CA GLU A 147 10.07 -42.52 32.74
C GLU A 147 11.17 -43.54 33.02
N MET A 148 12.11 -43.24 33.92
CA MET A 148 13.13 -44.21 34.34
C MET A 148 12.51 -45.39 35.08
N ALA A 149 11.50 -45.15 35.92
CA ALA A 149 10.75 -46.20 36.59
C ALA A 149 9.99 -47.08 35.59
N GLU A 150 9.30 -46.49 34.61
CA GLU A 150 8.63 -47.24 33.53
C GLU A 150 9.64 -48.04 32.69
N PHE A 151 10.78 -47.43 32.35
CA PHE A 151 11.84 -48.10 31.59
C PHE A 151 12.42 -49.30 32.35
N ILE A 152 12.69 -49.15 33.65
CA ILE A 152 13.18 -50.24 34.51
C ILE A 152 12.11 -51.33 34.64
N MET A 153 10.82 -50.97 34.72
CA MET A 153 9.71 -51.93 34.76
C MET A 153 9.69 -52.79 33.49
N LYS A 154 9.74 -52.16 32.32
CA LYS A 154 9.83 -52.86 31.03
C LYS A 154 11.06 -53.76 30.92
N LEU A 155 12.21 -53.32 31.43
CA LEU A 155 13.42 -54.14 31.45
C LEU A 155 13.31 -55.38 32.36
N ARG A 156 12.48 -55.32 33.40
CA ARG A 156 12.21 -56.46 34.29
C ARG A 156 11.18 -57.44 33.72
N GLY A 157 10.58 -57.14 32.56
CA GLY A 157 9.64 -58.02 31.88
C GLY A 157 8.21 -57.98 32.42
N ASN A 158 7.84 -56.94 33.18
CA ASN A 158 6.47 -56.66 33.63
C ASN A 158 5.86 -55.48 32.86
#